data_AF-A0A060CBT0-F1
#
_entry.id   AF-A0A060CBT0-F1
#
_cell.length_a   1.000
_cell.length_b   1.000
_cell.length_c   1.000
_cell.angle_alpha   90.00
_cell.angle_beta   90.00
_cell.angle_gamma   90.00
#
_symmetry.space_group_name_H-M   'P 1'
#
loop_
_entity.id
_entity.type
_entity.pdbx_description
1 polymer ?
#
loop_
_entity_poly.entity_id
_entity_poly.type
_entity_poly.pdbx_seq_one_letter_code
_entity_poly.pdbx_strand_id
1 'polypeptide(L)'
;CFIHREIPSRLSEPECVRILRDDLLRRFREEELKAMPGAVELVRRLRGRFPMAVASGSPLPCIELAMHALGLAGDLVMLSSESVPHGKPEPDVFLAAAKNLGLEPGRCVVFEDSLAGVQAGKAAGMRVLAVPSGPRRAEVEALADRTFDSLADVRENDLREA
;
A
#
# COMPACT_ATOMS: atom_id res chain seq x y z
N CYS A 1 17.65 -5.00 17.27
CA CYS A 1 18.85 -5.84 17.01
C CYS A 1 19.42 -5.39 15.68
N PHE A 2 20.51 -4.60 15.69
CA PHE A 2 21.15 -4.15 14.45
C PHE A 2 21.91 -5.33 13.84
N ILE A 3 21.35 -5.96 12.82
CA ILE A 3 22.04 -7.02 12.08
C ILE A 3 23.02 -6.35 11.11
N HIS A 4 24.24 -6.11 11.56
CA HIS A 4 25.37 -5.86 10.67
C HIS A 4 25.85 -7.23 10.16
N ARG A 5 25.12 -7.82 9.20
CA ARG A 5 25.71 -8.86 8.35
C ARG A 5 26.68 -8.14 7.41
N GLU A 6 27.87 -8.68 7.24
CA GLU A 6 28.88 -8.16 6.30
C GLU A 6 28.25 -8.07 4.90
N ILE A 7 27.81 -6.88 4.52
CA ILE A 7 27.35 -6.60 3.16
C ILE A 7 28.62 -6.59 2.31
N PRO A 8 28.77 -7.48 1.31
CA PRO A 8 29.92 -7.48 0.43
C PRO A 8 30.13 -6.08 -0.15
N SER A 9 31.36 -5.57 -0.14
CA SER A 9 31.68 -4.16 -0.45
C SER A 9 31.38 -3.73 -1.90
N ARG A 10 30.86 -4.64 -2.74
CA ARG A 10 30.41 -4.37 -4.11
C ARG A 10 29.23 -5.26 -4.49
N LEU A 11 28.06 -5.00 -3.91
CA LEU A 11 26.81 -5.54 -4.47
C LEU A 11 26.37 -4.66 -5.65
N SER A 12 26.01 -5.29 -6.76
CA SER A 12 25.27 -4.60 -7.82
C SER A 12 23.85 -4.27 -7.35
N GLU A 13 23.21 -3.27 -7.97
CA GLU A 13 21.84 -2.90 -7.65
C GLU A 13 20.85 -4.10 -7.71
N PRO A 14 20.90 -4.98 -8.73
CA PRO A 14 20.04 -6.18 -8.75
C PRO A 14 20.26 -7.12 -7.56
N GLU A 15 21.50 -7.20 -7.05
CA GLU A 15 21.82 -8.05 -5.90
C GLU A 15 21.32 -7.45 -4.59
N CYS A 16 21.45 -6.12 -4.43
CA CYS A 16 20.87 -5.39 -3.30
C CYS A 16 19.36 -5.58 -3.26
N VAL A 17 18.67 -5.38 -4.38
CA VAL A 17 17.21 -5.54 -4.48
C VAL A 17 16.80 -6.96 -4.11
N ARG A 18 17.50 -7.98 -4.62
CA ARG A 18 17.22 -9.38 -4.28
C ARG A 18 17.39 -9.66 -2.79
N ILE A 19 18.49 -9.20 -2.18
CA ILE A 19 18.75 -9.42 -0.75
C ILE A 19 17.69 -8.74 0.12
N LEU A 20 17.30 -7.49 -0.21
CA LEU A 20 16.27 -6.76 0.51
C LEU A 20 14.91 -7.46 0.40
N ARG A 21 14.56 -7.93 -0.80
CA ARG A 21 13.34 -8.71 -1.04
C ARG A 21 13.31 -10.00 -0.23
N ASP A 22 14.40 -10.76 -0.26
CA ASP A 22 14.48 -12.05 0.42
C ASP A 22 14.40 -11.87 1.96
N ASP A 23 15.01 -10.81 2.51
CA ASP A 23 14.89 -10.48 3.94
C ASP A 23 13.47 -10.04 4.31
N LEU A 24 12.81 -9.23 3.47
CA LEU A 24 11.42 -8.83 3.69
C LEU A 24 10.48 -10.04 3.70
N LEU A 25 10.63 -10.94 2.72
CA LEU A 25 9.86 -12.18 2.66
C LEU A 25 10.10 -13.07 3.88
N ARG A 26 11.34 -13.15 4.37
CA ARG A 26 11.67 -13.91 5.57
C ARG A 26 10.96 -13.33 6.80
N ARG A 27 11.02 -12.01 7.02
CA ARG A 27 10.33 -11.35 8.14
C ARG A 27 8.83 -11.57 8.08
N PHE A 28 8.23 -11.45 6.90
CA PHE A 28 6.80 -11.68 6.70
C PHE A 28 6.36 -13.12 7.06
N ARG A 29 7.26 -14.11 7.02
CA ARG A 29 6.99 -15.50 7.44
C ARG A 29 7.27 -15.76 8.91
N GLU A 30 8.31 -15.12 9.46
CA GLU A 30 8.81 -15.37 10.81
C GLU A 30 8.11 -14.50 11.87
N GLU A 31 7.61 -13.32 11.50
CA GLU A 31 6.99 -12.37 12.40
C GLU A 31 5.46 -12.39 12.28
N GLU A 32 4.77 -12.08 13.39
CA GLU A 32 3.32 -11.92 13.41
C GLU A 32 2.94 -10.65 12.62
N LEU A 33 2.32 -10.83 11.46
CA LEU A 33 1.81 -9.74 10.64
C LEU A 33 0.63 -9.04 11.34
N LYS A 34 0.84 -7.79 11.73
CA LYS A 34 -0.19 -6.95 12.36
C LYS A 34 -0.72 -5.95 11.35
N ALA A 35 -2.01 -6.02 11.09
CA ALA A 35 -2.70 -5.00 10.33
C ALA A 35 -2.72 -3.67 11.09
N MET A 36 -2.77 -2.56 10.35
CA MET A 36 -3.06 -1.26 10.94
C MET A 36 -4.42 -1.31 11.65
N PRO A 37 -4.58 -0.61 12.79
CA PRO A 37 -5.85 -0.56 13.51
C PRO A 37 -7.02 -0.19 12.59
N GLY A 38 -8.04 -1.05 12.52
CA GLY A 38 -9.23 -0.86 11.70
C GLY A 38 -9.11 -1.27 10.23
N ALA A 39 -7.93 -1.68 9.74
CA ALA A 39 -7.73 -2.00 8.32
C ALA A 39 -8.60 -3.19 7.87
N VAL A 40 -8.57 -4.28 8.63
CA VAL A 40 -9.29 -5.50 8.29
C VAL A 40 -10.80 -5.26 8.38
N GLU A 41 -11.25 -4.55 9.40
CA GLU A 41 -12.66 -4.19 9.60
C GLU A 41 -13.16 -3.28 8.48
N LEU A 42 -12.35 -2.30 8.06
CA LEU A 42 -12.67 -1.39 6.95
C LEU A 42 -12.83 -2.18 5.65
N VAL A 43 -11.86 -3.02 5.29
CA VAL A 43 -11.93 -3.85 4.08
C VAL A 43 -13.17 -4.74 4.11
N ARG A 44 -13.43 -5.44 5.22
CA ARG A 44 -14.62 -6.31 5.36
C ARG A 44 -15.93 -5.53 5.22
N ARG A 45 -16.00 -4.30 5.75
CA ARG A 45 -17.20 -3.45 5.66
C ARG A 45 -17.45 -2.92 4.26
N LEU A 46 -16.41 -2.60 3.52
CA LEU A 46 -16.50 -2.07 2.14
C LEU A 46 -16.67 -3.18 1.09
N ARG A 47 -16.27 -4.40 1.43
CA ARG A 47 -16.38 -5.58 0.57
C ARG A 47 -17.82 -5.82 0.11
N GLY A 48 -17.98 -6.09 -1.18
CA GLY A 48 -19.28 -6.28 -1.84
C GLY A 48 -20.04 -4.98 -2.12
N ARG A 49 -19.58 -3.84 -1.59
CA ARG A 49 -20.15 -2.50 -1.87
C ARG A 49 -19.31 -1.69 -2.84
N PHE A 50 -17.99 -1.88 -2.78
CA PHE A 50 -17.01 -1.21 -3.65
C PHE A 50 -16.08 -2.24 -4.29
N PRO A 51 -15.73 -2.10 -5.59
CA PRO A 51 -14.57 -2.77 -6.17
C PRO A 51 -13.30 -2.32 -5.44
N MET A 52 -12.40 -3.25 -5.12
CA MET A 52 -11.23 -2.94 -4.30
C MET A 52 -9.99 -3.68 -4.79
N ALA A 53 -8.84 -3.04 -4.62
CA ALA A 53 -7.53 -3.56 -4.94
C ALA A 53 -6.53 -3.21 -3.83
N VAL A 54 -5.48 -4.02 -3.72
CA VAL A 54 -4.28 -3.72 -2.96
C VAL A 54 -3.19 -3.31 -3.95
N ALA A 55 -2.68 -2.09 -3.82
CA ALA A 55 -1.58 -1.56 -4.61
C ALA A 55 -0.42 -1.19 -3.67
N SER A 56 0.62 -2.02 -3.62
CA SER A 56 1.67 -1.93 -2.59
C SER A 56 3.06 -1.79 -3.20
N GLY A 57 3.96 -1.12 -2.46
CA GLY A 57 5.40 -1.10 -2.77
C GLY A 57 6.11 -2.43 -2.48
N SER A 58 5.46 -3.34 -1.74
CA SER A 58 6.03 -4.64 -1.41
C SER A 58 6.02 -5.60 -2.61
N PRO A 59 6.93 -6.58 -2.65
CA PRO A 59 6.89 -7.70 -3.59
C PRO A 59 5.56 -8.44 -3.53
N LEU A 60 5.06 -8.92 -4.68
CA LEU A 60 3.76 -9.61 -4.75
C LEU A 60 3.62 -10.78 -3.76
N PRO A 61 4.63 -11.66 -3.55
CA PRO A 61 4.49 -12.75 -2.58
C PRO A 61 4.35 -12.28 -1.12
N CYS A 62 4.88 -11.09 -0.76
CA CYS A 62 4.64 -10.48 0.56
C CYS A 62 3.19 -10.01 0.69
N ILE A 63 2.64 -9.41 -0.38
CA ILE A 63 1.24 -8.97 -0.41
C ILE A 63 0.33 -10.18 -0.23
N GLU A 64 0.52 -11.24 -1.03
CA GLU A 64 -0.28 -12.46 -0.95
C GLU A 64 -0.24 -13.09 0.45
N LEU A 65 0.95 -13.20 1.05
CA LEU A 65 1.10 -13.76 2.39
C LEU A 65 0.37 -12.92 3.44
N ALA A 66 0.49 -11.60 3.39
CA ALA A 66 -0.23 -10.71 4.31
C ALA A 66 -1.74 -10.82 4.13
N MET A 67 -2.23 -10.83 2.90
CA MET A 67 -3.64 -10.98 2.61
C MET A 67 -4.20 -12.32 3.08
N HIS A 68 -3.43 -13.40 2.94
CA HIS A 68 -3.80 -14.70 3.48
C HIS A 68 -3.82 -14.71 5.01
N ALA A 69 -2.77 -14.19 5.66
CA ALA A 69 -2.67 -14.12 7.12
C ALA A 69 -3.80 -13.30 7.77
N LEU A 70 -4.26 -12.24 7.09
CA LEU A 70 -5.35 -11.38 7.56
C LEU A 70 -6.75 -11.92 7.22
N GLY A 71 -6.85 -13.06 6.52
CA GLY A 71 -8.11 -13.64 6.09
C GLY A 71 -8.85 -12.75 5.07
N LEU A 72 -8.09 -12.13 4.18
CA LEU A 72 -8.56 -11.22 3.12
C LEU A 72 -8.17 -11.71 1.70
N ALA A 73 -7.57 -12.89 1.58
CA ALA A 73 -7.18 -13.47 0.30
C ALA A 73 -8.40 -13.85 -0.57
N GLY A 74 -8.23 -13.78 -1.90
CA GLY A 74 -9.21 -14.24 -2.89
C GLY A 74 -10.22 -13.19 -3.37
N ASP A 75 -10.21 -11.99 -2.79
CA ASP A 75 -11.31 -11.02 -2.98
C ASP A 75 -10.89 -9.65 -3.51
N LEU A 76 -9.58 -9.43 -3.66
CA LEU A 76 -9.00 -8.17 -4.08
C LEU A 76 -8.04 -8.41 -5.23
N VAL A 77 -8.04 -7.50 -6.20
CA VAL A 77 -6.93 -7.38 -7.15
C VAL A 77 -5.67 -7.03 -6.35
N MET A 78 -4.56 -7.73 -6.57
CA MET A 78 -3.30 -7.47 -5.87
C MET A 78 -2.23 -7.05 -6.87
N LEU A 79 -1.62 -5.89 -6.63
CA LEU A 79 -0.62 -5.27 -7.50
C LEU A 79 0.57 -4.83 -6.67
N SER A 80 1.76 -5.19 -7.15
CA SER A 80 3.03 -4.71 -6.64
C SER A 80 3.57 -3.59 -7.53
N SER A 81 4.15 -2.57 -6.91
CA SER A 81 4.91 -1.53 -7.62
C SER A 81 6.12 -2.10 -8.39
N GLU A 82 6.60 -3.30 -8.05
CA GLU A 82 7.66 -3.99 -8.82
C GLU A 82 7.15 -4.56 -10.15
N SER A 83 5.83 -4.67 -10.33
CA SER A 83 5.19 -5.21 -11.53
C SER A 83 4.77 -4.13 -12.53
N VAL A 84 5.13 -2.87 -12.27
CA VAL A 84 4.85 -1.72 -13.15
C VAL A 84 6.16 -1.01 -13.53
N PRO A 85 6.17 -0.25 -14.64
CA PRO A 85 7.40 0.41 -15.11
C PRO A 85 8.03 1.35 -14.09
N HIS A 86 7.20 2.12 -13.36
CA HIS A 86 7.67 3.02 -12.32
C HIS A 86 6.92 2.81 -11.01
N GLY A 87 7.67 2.56 -9.94
CA GLY A 87 7.10 2.48 -8.60
C GLY A 87 6.73 3.85 -8.03
N LYS A 88 5.98 3.84 -6.92
CA LYS A 88 5.66 5.05 -6.14
C LYS A 88 6.94 5.87 -5.89
N PRO A 89 6.96 7.19 -6.14
CA PRO A 89 5.82 8.10 -6.22
C PRO A 89 5.16 8.23 -7.61
N GLU A 90 5.59 7.46 -8.60
CA GLU A 90 4.89 7.44 -9.90
C GLU A 90 3.53 6.73 -9.79
N PRO A 91 2.53 7.13 -10.61
CA PRO A 91 1.14 6.71 -10.45
C PRO A 91 0.84 5.29 -10.95
N ASP A 92 1.79 4.64 -11.62
CA ASP A 92 1.57 3.47 -12.46
C ASP A 92 0.81 2.33 -11.75
N VAL A 93 1.14 2.05 -10.48
CA VAL A 93 0.48 0.97 -9.72
C VAL A 93 -0.98 1.28 -9.40
N PHE A 94 -1.32 2.54 -9.15
CA PHE A 94 -2.71 2.96 -8.91
C PHE A 94 -3.51 3.00 -10.21
N LEU A 95 -2.90 3.49 -11.31
CA LEU A 95 -3.52 3.44 -12.63
C LEU A 95 -3.78 2.00 -13.08
N ALA A 96 -2.83 1.09 -12.84
CA ALA A 96 -3.01 -0.33 -13.08
C ALA A 96 -4.14 -0.92 -12.22
N ALA A 97 -4.26 -0.51 -10.96
CA ALA A 97 -5.35 -0.94 -10.08
C ALA A 97 -6.71 -0.48 -10.60
N ALA A 98 -6.87 0.80 -10.93
CA ALA A 98 -8.10 1.33 -11.51
C ALA A 98 -8.49 0.60 -12.80
N LYS A 99 -7.52 0.36 -13.69
CA LYS A 99 -7.72 -0.41 -14.92
C LYS A 99 -8.21 -1.83 -14.65
N ASN A 100 -7.61 -2.55 -13.69
CA ASN A 100 -8.04 -3.91 -13.33
C ASN A 100 -9.43 -3.94 -12.70
N LEU A 101 -9.83 -2.86 -12.01
CA LEU A 101 -11.17 -2.71 -11.45
C LEU A 101 -12.21 -2.19 -12.45
N GLY A 102 -11.79 -1.78 -13.66
CA GLY A 102 -12.67 -1.18 -14.66
C GLY A 102 -13.20 0.20 -14.25
N LEU A 103 -12.43 0.96 -13.47
CA LEU A 103 -12.80 2.27 -12.94
C LEU A 103 -11.94 3.39 -13.53
N GLU A 104 -12.54 4.57 -13.67
CA GLU A 104 -11.82 5.81 -13.98
C GLU A 104 -11.05 6.29 -12.74
N PRO A 105 -9.80 6.79 -12.86
CA PRO A 105 -9.00 7.20 -11.72
C PRO A 105 -9.67 8.24 -10.82
N GLY A 106 -10.35 9.23 -11.40
CA GLY A 106 -11.09 10.25 -10.65
C GLY A 106 -12.30 9.72 -9.84
N ARG A 107 -12.65 8.44 -9.99
CA ARG A 107 -13.68 7.75 -9.19
C ARG A 107 -13.09 6.79 -8.16
N CYS A 108 -11.77 6.76 -8.02
CA CYS A 108 -11.06 5.92 -7.06
C CYS A 108 -10.66 6.73 -5.82
N VAL A 109 -10.69 6.04 -4.68
CA VAL A 109 -10.15 6.53 -3.40
C VAL A 109 -8.98 5.64 -3.02
N VAL A 110 -7.84 6.25 -2.70
CA VAL A 110 -6.62 5.59 -2.25
C VAL A 110 -6.48 5.76 -0.73
N PHE A 111 -6.19 4.67 -0.02
CA PHE A 111 -5.74 4.71 1.37
C PHE A 111 -4.22 4.54 1.44
N GLU A 112 -3.53 5.46 2.10
CA GLU A 112 -2.05 5.48 2.17
C GLU A 112 -1.52 5.98 3.52
N ASP A 113 -0.27 5.64 3.84
CA ASP A 113 0.41 6.11 5.05
C ASP A 113 1.74 6.82 4.76
N SER A 114 2.32 6.54 3.59
CA SER A 114 3.62 7.02 3.17
C SER A 114 3.53 8.23 2.23
N LEU A 115 4.52 9.12 2.25
CA LEU A 115 4.51 10.25 1.32
C LEU A 115 4.59 9.79 -0.15
N ALA A 116 5.43 8.79 -0.45
CA ALA A 116 5.56 8.29 -1.82
C ALA A 116 4.22 7.74 -2.34
N GLY A 117 3.46 7.05 -1.49
CA GLY A 117 2.14 6.56 -1.86
C GLY A 117 1.10 7.66 -2.01
N VAL A 118 1.08 8.66 -1.12
CA VAL A 118 0.20 9.82 -1.30
C VAL A 118 0.52 10.55 -2.60
N GLN A 119 1.80 10.80 -2.89
CA GLN A 119 2.23 11.42 -4.15
C GLN A 119 1.75 10.63 -5.37
N ALA A 120 1.92 9.31 -5.37
CA ALA A 120 1.45 8.45 -6.45
C ALA A 120 -0.06 8.48 -6.62
N GLY A 121 -0.84 8.47 -5.53
CA GLY A 121 -2.29 8.58 -5.58
C GLY A 121 -2.75 9.92 -6.17
N LYS A 122 -2.12 11.02 -5.75
CA LYS A 122 -2.40 12.36 -6.30
C LYS A 122 -1.99 12.47 -7.77
N ALA A 123 -0.83 11.95 -8.14
CA ALA A 123 -0.36 11.92 -9.53
C ALA A 123 -1.27 11.08 -10.45
N ALA A 124 -1.93 10.05 -9.90
CA ALA A 124 -2.92 9.25 -10.62
C ALA A 124 -4.28 9.97 -10.78
N GLY A 125 -4.44 11.19 -10.24
CA GLY A 125 -5.70 11.92 -10.26
C GLY A 125 -6.77 11.32 -9.34
N MET A 126 -6.34 10.55 -8.32
CA MET A 126 -7.23 9.92 -7.35
C MET A 126 -7.34 10.77 -6.07
N ARG A 127 -8.44 10.58 -5.35
CA ARG A 127 -8.58 11.13 -4.00
C ARG A 127 -7.81 10.26 -3.01
N VAL A 128 -7.06 10.88 -2.10
CA VAL A 128 -6.19 10.20 -1.15
C VAL A 128 -6.64 10.47 0.29
N LEU A 129 -7.01 9.41 0.98
CA LEU A 129 -7.27 9.40 2.42
C LEU A 129 -6.08 8.77 3.13
N ALA A 130 -5.40 9.50 4.01
CA ALA A 130 -4.17 9.03 4.61
C ALA A 130 -4.28 8.69 6.10
N VAL A 131 -3.50 7.71 6.55
CA VAL A 131 -3.17 7.50 7.97
C VAL A 131 -1.67 7.67 8.13
N PRO A 132 -1.17 8.91 8.25
CA PRO A 132 0.25 9.21 8.16
C PRO A 132 1.10 8.41 9.16
N SER A 133 2.18 7.80 8.68
CA SER A 133 3.14 7.08 9.52
C SER A 133 4.57 7.60 9.34
N GLY A 134 5.39 7.44 10.37
CA GLY A 134 6.83 7.73 10.31
C GLY A 134 7.21 9.23 10.24
N PRO A 135 8.46 9.53 9.84
CA PRO A 135 9.07 10.86 10.02
C PRO A 135 8.54 11.94 9.06
N ARG A 136 7.84 11.56 7.98
CA ARG A 136 7.31 12.50 6.97
C ARG A 136 5.82 12.82 7.15
N ARG A 137 5.28 12.61 8.37
CA ARG A 137 3.86 12.83 8.71
C ARG A 137 3.33 14.18 8.24
N ALA A 138 4.04 15.28 8.51
CA ALA A 138 3.59 16.63 8.14
C ALA A 138 3.43 16.82 6.62
N GLU A 139 4.28 16.17 5.82
CA GLU A 139 4.20 16.25 4.36
C GLU A 139 3.03 15.42 3.81
N VAL A 140 2.75 14.27 4.44
CA VAL A 140 1.57 13.45 4.14
C VAL A 140 0.29 14.22 4.46
N GLU A 141 0.24 14.85 5.65
CA GLU A 141 -0.90 15.67 6.09
C GLU A 141 -1.14 16.87 5.17
N ALA A 142 -0.09 17.49 4.65
CA ALA A 142 -0.21 18.62 3.74
C ALA A 142 -0.69 18.24 2.33
N LEU A 143 -0.50 16.98 1.91
CA LEU A 143 -0.76 16.55 0.53
C LEU A 143 -2.03 15.69 0.37
N ALA A 144 -2.41 14.93 1.41
CA ALA A 144 -3.60 14.10 1.38
C ALA A 144 -4.89 14.95 1.37
N ASP A 145 -5.96 14.44 0.76
CA ASP A 145 -7.25 15.13 0.75
C ASP A 145 -7.92 15.10 2.13
N ARG A 146 -7.60 14.09 2.94
CA ARG A 146 -7.98 13.98 4.35
C ARG A 146 -7.06 13.02 5.09
N THR A 147 -6.84 13.27 6.38
CA THR A 147 -6.07 12.38 7.24
C THR A 147 -6.89 11.84 8.41
N PHE A 148 -6.47 10.68 8.90
CA PHE A 148 -7.04 10.02 10.07
C PHE A 148 -5.90 9.52 10.96
N ASP A 149 -6.15 9.41 12.27
CA ASP A 149 -5.21 8.76 13.19
C ASP A 149 -5.32 7.22 13.11
N SER A 150 -6.45 6.70 12.65
CA SER A 150 -6.72 5.26 12.50
C SER A 150 -7.70 4.97 11.37
N LEU A 151 -7.56 3.81 10.70
CA LEU A 151 -8.56 3.34 9.73
C LEU A 151 -9.89 2.97 10.42
N ALA A 152 -9.87 2.78 11.75
CA ALA A 152 -11.08 2.56 12.54
C ALA A 152 -12.00 3.80 12.55
N ASP A 153 -11.47 4.99 12.26
CA ASP A 153 -12.23 6.25 12.27
C ASP A 153 -12.91 6.55 10.94
N VAL A 154 -12.49 5.86 9.86
CA VAL A 154 -13.07 6.00 8.54
C VAL A 154 -14.52 5.52 8.54
N ARG A 155 -15.40 6.28 7.88
CA ARG A 155 -16.83 6.03 7.68
C ARG A 155 -17.13 5.99 6.18
N GLU A 156 -18.24 5.36 5.80
CA GLU A 156 -18.58 5.21 4.37
C GLU A 156 -18.78 6.56 3.65
N ASN A 157 -19.30 7.57 4.36
CA ASN A 157 -19.46 8.93 3.82
C ASN A 157 -18.11 9.57 3.47
N ASP A 158 -17.05 9.22 4.20
CA ASP A 158 -15.72 9.74 3.92
C ASP A 158 -15.22 9.31 2.54
N LEU A 159 -15.76 8.25 1.93
CA LEU A 159 -15.43 7.81 0.56
C LEU A 159 -16.23 8.56 -0.52
N ARG A 160 -17.34 9.22 -0.17
CA ARG A 160 -18.30 9.82 -1.12
C ARG A 160 -18.21 11.34 -1.20
N GLU A 161 -17.65 11.99 -0.19
CA GLU A 161 -17.50 13.45 -0.14
C GLU A 161 -16.37 13.89 -1.09
N ALA A 162 -16.69 14.82 -2.01
CA ALA A 162 -15.75 15.48 -2.91
C ALA A 162 -15.54 16.93 -2.47
#